data_AF-A0A7L0Y0Z8-F1
#
_entry.id   AF-A0A7L0Y0Z8-F1
#
_cell.length_a   1.000
_cell.length_b   1.000
_cell.length_c   1.000
_cell.angle_alpha   90.00
_cell.angle_beta   90.00
_cell.angle_gamma   90.00
#
_symmetry.space_group_name_H-M   'P 1'
#
loop_
_entity.id
_entity.type
_entity.pdbx_description
1 polymer ?
#
loop_
_entity_poly.entity_id
_entity_poly.type
_entity_poly.pdbx_seq_one_letter_code
_entity_poly.pdbx_strand_id
1 'polypeptide(L)'
;AQQGRIREKAYGKQKIYFADQEQLPAASDAELRGLDGEIAARSAQLQALQQSCRHMEAELKDLNGSMTTPEMVKEIEALRKDCASYTEKLERIKSATNHVTPEEKEKVCQEQQLYRREWRRRKRMVLAGGLGVILLGWALHSPSHALSRQATELLDAILEGYPKSKKQFFEEVGIETDEEHGVVLPAAP
;
A
#
# COMPACT_ATOMS: atom_id res chain seq x y z
N ALA A 1 38.62 -38.65 -64.82
CA ALA A 1 38.28 -39.01 -66.21
C ALA A 1 38.32 -40.53 -66.48
N GLN A 2 39.26 -41.30 -65.90
CA GLN A 2 39.48 -42.73 -66.24
C GLN A 2 38.33 -43.72 -65.92
N GLN A 3 37.31 -43.32 -65.18
CA GLN A 3 36.14 -44.18 -64.87
C GLN A 3 34.91 -43.86 -65.73
N GLY A 4 35.04 -43.07 -66.80
CA GLY A 4 33.93 -42.72 -67.71
C GLY A 4 32.85 -41.81 -67.10
N ARG A 5 32.81 -41.64 -65.78
CA ARG A 5 31.74 -40.96 -65.03
C ARG A 5 31.73 -39.43 -65.12
N ILE A 6 32.79 -38.82 -65.67
CA ILE A 6 33.00 -37.37 -65.72
C ILE A 6 33.48 -36.98 -67.12
N ARG A 7 32.75 -36.06 -67.76
CA ARG A 7 33.12 -35.44 -69.04
C ARG A 7 33.96 -34.18 -68.81
N GLU A 8 34.95 -33.99 -69.68
CA GLU A 8 35.80 -32.81 -69.71
C GLU A 8 35.45 -31.98 -70.94
N LYS A 9 35.19 -30.68 -70.76
CA LYS A 9 35.03 -29.72 -71.85
C LYS A 9 36.06 -28.62 -71.70
N ALA A 10 36.93 -28.50 -72.70
CA ALA A 10 37.94 -27.46 -72.77
C ALA A 10 37.39 -26.21 -73.47
N TYR A 11 37.53 -25.06 -72.82
CA TYR A 11 37.27 -23.74 -73.39
C TYR A 11 38.58 -22.95 -73.36
N GLY A 12 39.29 -22.93 -74.49
CA GLY A 12 40.60 -22.29 -74.61
C GLY A 12 41.61 -22.89 -73.62
N LYS A 13 42.10 -22.09 -72.67
CA LYS A 13 43.06 -22.52 -71.63
C LYS A 13 42.42 -23.15 -70.40
N GLN A 14 41.10 -23.12 -70.26
CA GLN A 14 40.38 -23.63 -69.09
C GLN A 14 39.62 -24.92 -69.41
N LYS A 15 39.52 -25.82 -68.44
CA LYS A 15 38.80 -27.10 -68.55
C LYS A 15 37.72 -27.15 -67.48
N ILE A 16 36.50 -27.52 -67.88
CA ILE A 16 35.37 -27.74 -67.00
C ILE A 16 35.07 -29.23 -66.99
N TYR A 17 34.93 -29.79 -65.80
CA TYR A 17 34.59 -31.19 -65.59
C TYR A 17 33.15 -31.28 -65.06
N PHE A 18 32.33 -32.14 -65.64
CA PHE A 18 30.94 -32.34 -65.21
C PHE A 18 30.56 -33.82 -65.27
N ALA A 19 29.58 -34.22 -64.48
CA ALA A 19 29.09 -35.59 -64.47
C ALA A 19 28.47 -35.95 -65.82
N ASP A 20 28.73 -37.18 -66.30
CA ASP A 20 28.17 -37.61 -67.57
C ASP A 20 26.68 -37.93 -67.45
N GLN A 21 25.84 -37.01 -67.92
CA GLN A 21 24.39 -37.11 -67.85
C GLN A 21 23.79 -38.20 -68.74
N GLU A 22 24.54 -38.75 -69.71
CA GLU A 22 24.08 -39.86 -70.57
C GLU A 22 24.02 -41.20 -69.81
N GLN A 23 24.72 -41.29 -68.68
CA GLN A 23 24.66 -42.46 -67.79
C GLN A 23 23.43 -42.44 -66.88
N LEU A 24 22.68 -41.34 -66.85
CA LEU A 24 21.43 -41.25 -66.11
C LEU A 24 20.28 -41.74 -67.00
N PRO A 25 19.37 -42.58 -66.48
CA PRO A 25 18.20 -42.99 -67.24
C PRO A 25 17.36 -41.76 -67.59
N ALA A 26 16.97 -41.64 -68.86
CA ALA A 26 16.03 -40.62 -69.30
C ALA A 26 14.65 -40.96 -68.74
N ALA A 27 14.13 -40.12 -67.85
CA ALA A 27 12.79 -40.28 -67.32
C ALA A 27 11.77 -40.00 -68.43
N SER A 28 10.78 -40.87 -68.55
CA SER A 28 9.62 -40.66 -69.40
C SER A 28 8.71 -39.57 -68.85
N ASP A 29 7.90 -38.98 -69.72
CA ASP A 29 6.95 -37.92 -69.35
C ASP A 29 5.90 -38.39 -68.30
N ALA A 30 5.65 -39.70 -68.23
CA ALA A 30 4.79 -40.31 -67.23
C ALA A 30 5.50 -40.43 -65.87
N GLU A 31 6.77 -40.79 -65.84
CA GLU A 31 7.58 -40.88 -64.62
C GLU A 31 7.83 -39.51 -64.01
N LEU A 32 8.10 -38.49 -64.84
CA LEU A 32 8.23 -37.09 -64.39
C LEU A 32 6.95 -36.62 -63.69
N ARG A 33 5.79 -36.86 -64.30
CA ARG A 33 4.48 -36.54 -63.69
C ARG A 33 4.23 -37.31 -62.40
N GLY A 34 4.67 -38.57 -62.32
CA GLY A 34 4.61 -39.36 -61.08
C GLY A 34 5.45 -38.75 -59.96
N LEU A 35 6.70 -38.39 -60.27
CA LEU A 35 7.61 -37.74 -59.33
C LEU A 35 7.10 -36.37 -58.88
N ASP A 36 6.55 -35.57 -59.78
CA ASP A 36 5.91 -34.29 -59.43
C ASP A 36 4.72 -34.50 -58.48
N GLY A 37 3.94 -35.56 -58.69
CA GLY A 37 2.87 -35.98 -57.79
C GLY A 37 3.37 -36.37 -56.40
N GLU A 38 4.47 -37.14 -56.33
CA GLU A 38 5.11 -37.50 -55.06
C GLU A 38 5.69 -36.28 -54.33
N ILE A 39 6.32 -35.36 -55.06
CA ILE A 39 6.81 -34.09 -54.52
C ILE A 39 5.65 -33.31 -53.92
N ALA A 40 4.55 -33.14 -54.67
CA ALA A 40 3.37 -32.42 -54.19
C ALA A 40 2.78 -33.07 -52.93
N ALA A 41 2.63 -34.40 -52.92
CA ALA A 41 2.10 -35.14 -51.79
C ALA A 41 3.00 -35.02 -50.54
N ARG A 42 4.31 -35.20 -50.70
CA ARG A 42 5.28 -35.08 -49.59
C ARG A 42 5.37 -33.64 -49.09
N SER A 43 5.34 -32.65 -49.97
CA SER A 43 5.29 -31.23 -49.59
C SER A 43 4.04 -30.90 -48.78
N ALA A 44 2.87 -31.43 -49.16
CA ALA A 44 1.64 -31.26 -48.40
C ALA A 44 1.72 -31.90 -47.00
N GLN A 45 2.27 -33.12 -46.90
CA GLN A 45 2.50 -33.78 -45.61
C GLN A 45 3.45 -32.99 -44.72
N LEU A 46 4.53 -32.45 -45.29
CA LEU A 46 5.51 -31.64 -44.57
C LEU A 46 4.86 -30.36 -44.03
N GLN A 47 4.04 -29.69 -44.83
CA GLN A 47 3.30 -28.51 -44.38
C GLN A 47 2.31 -28.83 -43.26
N ALA A 48 1.55 -29.92 -43.37
CA ALA A 48 0.61 -30.34 -42.33
C ALA A 48 1.32 -30.67 -41.01
N LEU A 49 2.42 -31.43 -41.08
CA LEU A 49 3.22 -31.77 -39.90
C LEU A 49 3.87 -30.53 -39.28
N GLN A 50 4.37 -29.60 -40.10
CA GLN A 50 4.92 -28.33 -39.63
C GLN A 50 3.88 -27.48 -38.89
N GLN A 51 2.63 -27.44 -39.37
CA GLN A 51 1.54 -26.75 -38.68
C GLN A 51 1.22 -27.40 -37.33
N SER A 52 1.19 -28.74 -37.28
CA SER A 52 0.98 -29.49 -36.04
C SER A 52 2.10 -29.24 -35.03
N CYS A 53 3.36 -29.26 -35.44
CA CYS A 53 4.49 -28.95 -34.57
C CYS A 53 4.39 -27.53 -33.99
N ARG A 54 4.07 -26.53 -34.83
CA ARG A 54 3.88 -25.15 -34.37
C ARG A 54 2.76 -25.01 -33.34
N HIS A 55 1.67 -25.76 -33.53
CA HIS A 55 0.56 -25.77 -32.59
C HIS A 55 0.95 -26.39 -31.24
N MET A 56 1.60 -27.56 -31.25
CA MET A 56 2.09 -28.21 -30.02
C MET A 56 3.16 -27.38 -29.30
N GLU A 57 4.05 -26.71 -30.03
CA GLU A 57 5.04 -25.79 -29.46
C GLU A 57 4.38 -24.60 -28.76
N ALA A 58 3.28 -24.06 -29.31
CA ALA A 58 2.51 -23.00 -28.69
C ALA A 58 1.83 -23.48 -27.40
N GLU A 59 1.18 -24.65 -27.41
CA GLU A 59 0.55 -25.23 -26.22
C GLU A 59 1.58 -25.51 -25.10
N LEU A 60 2.74 -26.07 -25.46
CA LEU A 60 3.83 -26.30 -24.51
C LEU A 60 4.34 -25.00 -23.91
N LYS A 61 4.47 -23.94 -24.73
CA LYS A 61 4.88 -22.61 -24.24
C LYS A 61 3.84 -22.04 -23.27
N ASP A 62 2.56 -22.16 -23.57
CA ASP A 62 1.48 -21.66 -22.72
C ASP A 62 1.42 -22.42 -21.39
N LEU A 63 1.49 -23.76 -21.45
CA LEU A 63 1.55 -24.61 -20.26
C LEU A 63 2.79 -24.34 -19.40
N ASN A 64 3.96 -24.18 -20.03
CA ASN A 64 5.21 -23.89 -19.32
C ASN A 64 5.29 -22.44 -18.80
N GLY A 65 4.52 -21.52 -19.39
CA GLY A 65 4.34 -20.17 -18.88
C GLY A 65 3.37 -20.10 -17.69
N SER A 66 2.52 -21.11 -17.52
CA SER A 66 1.65 -21.24 -16.35
C SER A 66 2.39 -21.89 -15.17
N MET A 67 1.97 -21.58 -13.94
CA MET A 67 2.60 -22.18 -12.77
C MET A 67 2.46 -23.69 -12.80
N THR A 68 3.55 -24.41 -12.52
CA THR A 68 3.50 -25.87 -12.52
C THR A 68 2.65 -26.35 -11.34
N THR A 69 1.98 -27.49 -11.49
CA THR A 69 1.18 -28.11 -10.42
C THR A 69 1.89 -28.17 -9.06
N PRO A 70 3.19 -28.57 -8.94
CA PRO A 70 3.87 -28.57 -7.64
C PRO A 70 4.12 -27.17 -7.07
N GLU A 71 4.32 -26.16 -7.91
CA GLU A 71 4.44 -24.77 -7.48
C GLU A 71 3.10 -24.21 -7.00
N MET A 72 2.00 -24.54 -7.69
CA MET A 72 0.64 -24.20 -7.26
C MET A 72 0.31 -24.80 -5.89
N VAL A 73 0.72 -26.04 -5.63
CA VAL A 73 0.50 -26.69 -4.31
C VAL A 73 1.23 -25.94 -3.21
N LYS A 74 2.49 -25.55 -3.43
CA LYS A 74 3.26 -24.76 -2.46
C LYS A 74 2.61 -23.40 -2.19
N GLU A 75 2.12 -22.74 -3.23
CA GLU A 75 1.46 -21.43 -3.10
C GLU A 75 0.14 -21.55 -2.33
N ILE A 76 -0.65 -22.59 -2.61
CA ILE A 76 -1.88 -22.88 -1.85
C ILE A 76 -1.58 -23.12 -0.37
N GLU A 77 -0.53 -23.87 -0.06
CA GLU A 77 -0.11 -24.11 1.32
C GLU A 77 0.31 -22.81 2.03
N ALA A 78 1.09 -21.96 1.36
CA ALA A 78 1.50 -20.66 1.88
C ALA A 78 0.29 -19.75 2.15
N LEU A 79 -0.60 -19.60 1.17
CA LEU A 79 -1.81 -18.79 1.30
C LEU A 79 -2.73 -19.29 2.41
N ARG A 80 -2.89 -20.61 2.55
CA ARG A 80 -3.67 -21.21 3.65
C ARG A 80 -3.07 -20.87 5.02
N LYS A 81 -1.75 -20.92 5.14
CA LYS A 81 -1.05 -20.55 6.37
C LYS A 81 -1.25 -19.06 6.69
N ASP A 82 -1.17 -18.20 5.68
CA ASP A 82 -1.39 -16.78 5.84
C ASP A 82 -2.82 -16.47 6.26
N CYS A 83 -3.82 -17.08 5.61
CA CYS A 83 -5.23 -16.99 6.01
C CYS A 83 -5.43 -17.43 7.46
N ALA A 84 -4.84 -18.54 7.88
CA ALA A 84 -4.89 -18.99 9.28
C ALA A 84 -4.27 -17.94 10.23
N SER A 85 -3.12 -17.35 9.85
CA SER A 85 -2.48 -16.31 10.66
C SER A 85 -3.31 -15.02 10.76
N TYR A 86 -3.95 -14.60 9.67
CA TYR A 86 -4.78 -13.39 9.64
C TYR A 86 -6.07 -13.58 10.41
N THR A 87 -6.69 -14.76 10.30
CA THR A 87 -7.87 -15.09 11.09
C THR A 87 -7.55 -15.14 12.58
N GLU A 88 -6.43 -15.73 12.99
CA GLU A 88 -5.98 -15.69 14.39
C GLU A 88 -5.73 -14.26 14.88
N LYS A 89 -5.02 -13.43 14.11
CA LYS A 89 -4.81 -12.01 14.45
C LYS A 89 -6.13 -11.27 14.60
N LEU A 90 -7.07 -11.53 13.72
CA LEU A 90 -8.38 -10.89 13.69
C LEU A 90 -9.23 -11.33 14.90
N GLU A 91 -9.21 -12.61 15.26
CA GLU A 91 -9.86 -13.11 16.47
C GLU A 91 -9.21 -12.56 17.74
N ARG A 92 -7.88 -12.46 17.78
CA ARG A 92 -7.16 -11.82 18.89
C ARG A 92 -7.58 -10.36 19.05
N ILE A 93 -7.64 -9.60 17.97
CA ILE A 93 -8.11 -8.21 18.00
C ILE A 93 -9.57 -8.13 18.46
N LYS A 94 -10.46 -8.98 17.93
CA LYS A 94 -11.87 -9.01 18.35
C LYS A 94 -12.05 -9.38 19.82
N SER A 95 -11.29 -10.36 20.32
CA SER A 95 -11.34 -10.80 21.71
C SER A 95 -10.72 -9.81 22.69
N ALA A 96 -9.91 -8.86 22.21
CA ALA A 96 -9.33 -7.84 23.07
C ALA A 96 -10.43 -6.89 23.54
N THR A 97 -10.69 -6.88 24.84
CA THR A 97 -11.76 -6.11 25.50
C THR A 97 -11.64 -4.58 25.36
N ASN A 98 -10.53 -4.07 24.80
CA ASN A 98 -10.27 -2.64 24.63
C ASN A 98 -10.76 -2.10 23.28
N HIS A 99 -12.01 -2.39 22.91
CA HIS A 99 -12.64 -1.74 21.76
C HIS A 99 -13.18 -0.39 22.18
N VAL A 100 -12.35 0.65 22.08
CA VAL A 100 -12.87 2.02 22.10
C VAL A 100 -13.44 2.28 20.72
N THR A 101 -14.76 2.42 20.62
CA THR A 101 -15.37 2.79 19.36
C THR A 101 -14.89 4.18 18.93
N PRO A 102 -14.79 4.46 17.62
CA PRO A 102 -14.46 5.80 17.14
C PRO A 102 -15.33 6.89 17.76
N GLU A 103 -16.61 6.59 18.01
CA GLU A 103 -17.58 7.49 18.66
C GLU A 103 -17.26 7.75 20.14
N GLU A 104 -16.92 6.73 20.92
CA GLU A 104 -16.50 6.90 22.31
C GLU A 104 -15.18 7.67 22.41
N LYS A 105 -14.24 7.38 21.51
CA LYS A 105 -12.99 8.15 21.41
C LYS A 105 -13.27 9.62 21.13
N GLU A 106 -14.19 9.91 20.21
CA GLU A 106 -14.56 11.28 19.87
C GLU A 106 -15.20 12.01 21.06
N LYS A 107 -16.14 11.38 21.77
CA LYS A 107 -16.75 11.94 22.98
C LYS A 107 -15.70 12.28 24.05
N VAL A 108 -14.80 11.35 24.34
CA VAL A 108 -13.71 11.57 25.31
C VAL A 108 -12.77 12.70 24.86
N CYS A 109 -12.46 12.78 23.57
CA CYS A 109 -11.66 13.88 23.02
C CYS A 109 -12.39 15.24 23.14
N GLN A 110 -13.70 15.29 22.84
CA GLN A 110 -14.50 16.50 22.97
C GLN A 110 -14.57 16.97 24.43
N GLU A 111 -14.84 16.07 25.37
CA GLU A 111 -14.85 16.36 26.81
C GLU A 111 -13.48 16.86 27.28
N GLN A 112 -12.39 16.19 26.90
CA GLN A 112 -11.04 16.64 27.23
C GLN A 112 -10.76 18.06 26.70
N GLN A 113 -11.17 18.37 25.47
CA GLN A 113 -11.03 19.71 24.90
C GLN A 113 -11.84 20.76 25.66
N LEU A 114 -13.07 20.43 26.08
CA LEU A 114 -13.91 21.30 26.90
C LEU A 114 -13.25 21.58 28.25
N TYR A 115 -12.81 20.54 28.97
CA TYR A 115 -12.15 20.69 30.25
C TYR A 115 -10.84 21.48 30.14
N ARG A 116 -10.01 21.25 29.11
CA ARG A 116 -8.81 22.06 28.85
C ARG A 116 -9.13 23.51 28.52
N ARG A 117 -10.25 23.78 27.84
CA ARG A 117 -10.69 25.14 27.50
C ARG A 117 -11.17 25.88 28.75
N GLU A 118 -12.03 25.26 29.54
CA GLU A 118 -12.53 25.83 30.80
C GLU A 118 -11.40 26.01 31.81
N TRP A 119 -10.48 25.06 31.91
CA TRP A 119 -9.27 25.19 32.72
C TRP A 119 -8.44 26.43 32.35
N ARG A 120 -8.08 26.58 31.06
CA ARG A 120 -7.34 27.76 30.58
C ARG A 120 -8.10 29.06 30.78
N ARG A 121 -9.43 29.05 30.67
CA ARG A 121 -10.28 30.21 30.94
C ARG A 121 -10.22 30.56 32.43
N ARG A 122 -10.42 29.59 33.33
CA ARG A 122 -10.32 29.77 34.79
C ARG A 122 -8.95 30.25 35.21
N LYS A 123 -7.87 29.59 34.76
CA LYS A 123 -6.49 30.01 35.04
C LYS A 123 -6.23 31.45 34.57
N ARG A 124 -6.71 31.87 33.40
CA ARG A 124 -6.61 33.27 32.96
C ARG A 124 -7.39 34.23 33.85
N MET A 125 -8.61 33.89 34.25
CA MET A 125 -9.42 34.74 35.14
C MET A 125 -8.75 34.93 36.51
N VAL A 126 -8.17 33.87 37.08
CA VAL A 126 -7.49 33.89 38.39
C VAL A 126 -6.12 34.58 38.34
N LEU A 127 -5.35 34.40 37.26
CA LEU A 127 -4.01 34.98 37.15
C LEU A 127 -4.01 36.42 36.62
N ALA A 128 -4.85 36.73 35.63
CA ALA A 128 -4.91 38.07 35.03
C ALA A 128 -5.71 39.06 35.87
N GLY A 129 -6.85 38.65 36.45
CA GLY A 129 -7.58 39.43 37.45
C GLY A 129 -7.25 38.89 38.84
N GLY A 130 -6.87 39.74 39.80
CA GLY A 130 -6.45 39.30 41.13
C GLY A 130 -7.55 38.73 42.04
N LEU A 131 -8.42 37.85 41.55
CA LEU A 131 -9.53 37.24 42.30
C LEU A 131 -9.76 35.79 41.90
N GLY A 132 -9.42 34.85 42.78
CA GLY A 132 -9.81 33.44 42.61
C GLY A 132 -11.16 33.08 43.21
N VAL A 133 -11.51 33.64 44.37
CA VAL A 133 -12.41 32.90 45.28
C VAL A 133 -13.87 33.38 45.24
N ILE A 134 -14.14 34.67 45.01
CA ILE A 134 -15.54 35.17 44.97
C ILE A 134 -16.28 34.70 43.71
N LEU A 135 -15.58 34.55 42.58
CA LEU A 135 -16.17 34.10 41.32
C LEU A 135 -16.32 32.57 41.21
N LEU A 136 -15.45 31.78 41.84
CA LEU A 136 -15.51 30.31 41.73
C LEU A 136 -16.81 29.74 42.34
N GLY A 137 -17.29 30.33 43.44
CA GLY A 137 -18.54 29.94 44.09
C GLY A 137 -19.80 30.25 43.26
N TRP A 138 -19.79 31.33 42.48
CA TRP A 138 -20.92 31.71 41.62
C TRP A 138 -20.88 31.05 40.22
N ALA A 139 -19.68 30.80 39.69
CA ALA A 139 -19.50 30.23 38.35
C ALA A 139 -19.83 28.73 38.27
N LEU A 140 -19.91 28.02 39.41
CA LEU A 140 -20.40 26.64 39.44
C LEU A 140 -21.92 26.56 39.14
N HIS A 141 -22.63 27.69 39.06
CA HIS A 141 -24.09 27.74 38.93
C HIS A 141 -24.66 28.61 37.79
N SER A 142 -23.86 29.35 36.99
CA SER A 142 -24.42 30.12 35.85
C SER A 142 -23.44 30.49 34.72
N PRO A 143 -23.79 30.29 33.44
CA PRO A 143 -22.90 30.48 32.29
C PRO A 143 -22.99 31.88 31.62
N SER A 144 -23.49 32.92 32.30
CA SER A 144 -23.72 34.23 31.65
C SER A 144 -22.51 35.16 31.66
N HIS A 145 -22.12 35.64 30.48
CA HIS A 145 -20.93 36.49 30.24
C HIS A 145 -21.03 37.90 30.82
N ALA A 146 -22.24 38.41 31.11
CA ALA A 146 -22.44 39.81 31.54
C ALA A 146 -21.94 40.08 32.97
N LEU A 147 -22.07 39.10 33.89
CA LEU A 147 -21.63 39.26 35.27
C LEU A 147 -20.10 39.28 35.42
N SER A 148 -19.37 38.64 34.51
CA SER A 148 -17.90 38.56 34.59
C SER A 148 -17.25 39.94 34.45
N ARG A 149 -17.85 40.85 33.69
CA ARG A 149 -17.30 42.18 33.41
C ARG A 149 -17.57 43.16 34.57
N GLN A 150 -18.75 43.04 35.17
CA GLN A 150 -19.13 43.81 36.35
C GLN A 150 -18.31 43.41 37.60
N ALA A 151 -17.99 42.12 37.73
CA ALA A 151 -17.16 41.62 38.83
C ALA A 151 -15.68 42.05 38.72
N THR A 152 -15.14 42.21 37.51
CA THR A 152 -13.79 42.77 37.31
C THR A 152 -13.69 44.23 37.71
N GLU A 153 -14.69 45.06 37.36
CA GLU A 153 -14.71 46.48 37.72
C GLU A 153 -14.80 46.71 39.23
N LEU A 154 -15.59 45.87 39.92
CA LEU A 154 -15.76 45.95 41.37
C LEU A 154 -14.49 45.53 42.13
N LEU A 155 -13.68 44.65 41.53
CA LEU A 155 -12.40 44.26 42.10
C LEU A 155 -11.33 45.32 41.94
N ASP A 156 -11.18 45.88 40.74
CA ASP A 156 -10.16 46.90 40.49
C ASP A 156 -10.33 48.05 41.49
N ALA A 157 -11.57 48.40 41.84
CA ALA A 157 -11.90 49.35 42.90
C ALA A 157 -11.44 48.92 44.32
N ILE A 158 -11.44 47.62 44.65
CA ILE A 158 -10.98 47.10 45.95
C ILE A 158 -9.45 47.05 46.01
N LEU A 159 -8.79 46.67 44.91
CA LEU A 159 -7.33 46.60 44.83
C LEU A 159 -6.68 47.98 44.73
N GLU A 160 -7.37 48.98 44.16
CA GLU A 160 -6.94 50.39 44.21
C GLU A 160 -6.85 50.94 45.64
N GLY A 161 -7.60 50.37 46.58
CA GLY A 161 -7.57 50.74 48.00
C GLY A 161 -6.66 49.89 48.89
N TYR A 162 -5.99 48.87 48.35
CA TYR A 162 -5.24 47.90 49.17
C TYR A 162 -3.75 48.26 49.31
N PRO A 163 -3.22 48.44 50.53
CA PRO A 163 -1.86 48.94 50.73
C PRO A 163 -0.74 47.90 50.56
N LYS A 164 -1.06 46.61 50.35
CA LYS A 164 -0.07 45.50 50.26
C LYS A 164 -0.01 44.89 48.87
N SER A 165 1.06 44.13 48.61
CA SER A 165 1.26 43.45 47.33
C SER A 165 0.24 42.33 47.08
N LYS A 166 -0.09 42.10 45.82
CA LYS A 166 -1.01 41.03 45.37
C LYS A 166 -0.65 39.64 45.92
N LYS A 167 0.64 39.35 46.14
CA LYS A 167 1.11 38.07 46.71
C LYS A 167 0.73 37.90 48.18
N GLN A 168 0.87 38.96 48.99
CA GLN A 168 0.51 38.92 50.42
C GLN A 168 -0.99 38.86 50.62
N PHE A 169 -1.77 39.51 49.74
CA PHE A 169 -3.22 39.35 49.74
C PHE A 169 -3.64 37.90 49.45
N PHE A 170 -2.97 37.24 48.51
CA PHE A 170 -3.24 35.84 48.19
C PHE A 170 -2.89 34.90 49.35
N GLU A 171 -1.81 35.15 50.06
CA GLU A 171 -1.42 34.39 51.25
C GLU A 171 -2.38 34.62 52.43
N GLU A 172 -2.79 35.87 52.68
CA GLU A 172 -3.72 36.24 53.76
C GLU A 172 -5.16 35.73 53.52
N VAL A 173 -5.57 35.61 52.26
CA VAL A 173 -6.90 35.10 51.87
C VAL A 173 -6.89 33.57 51.67
N GLY A 174 -5.73 32.92 51.70
CA GLY A 174 -5.58 31.47 51.52
C GLY A 174 -5.78 31.01 50.06
N ILE A 175 -5.37 31.82 49.09
CA ILE A 175 -5.45 31.51 47.66
C ILE A 175 -4.19 30.74 47.25
N GLU A 176 -4.28 29.42 47.26
CA GLU A 176 -3.23 28.54 46.73
C GLU A 176 -3.33 28.48 45.21
N THR A 177 -2.20 28.65 44.52
CA THR A 177 -2.14 28.57 43.06
C THR A 177 -1.78 27.15 42.64
N ASP A 178 -2.41 26.65 41.58
CA ASP A 178 -2.22 25.27 41.08
C ASP A 178 -0.75 24.94 40.67
N GLU A 179 0.11 25.95 40.61
CA GLU A 179 1.56 25.84 40.39
C GLU A 179 2.33 25.38 41.65
N GLU A 180 1.78 25.60 42.85
CA GLU A 180 2.37 25.17 44.13
C GLU A 180 2.23 23.65 44.36
N HIS A 181 1.30 23.00 43.65
CA HIS A 181 1.05 21.55 43.70
C HIS A 181 1.57 20.79 42.46
N GLY A 182 2.28 21.45 41.53
CA GLY A 182 2.96 20.77 40.41
C GLY A 182 2.02 20.14 39.37
N VAL A 183 0.80 20.67 39.20
CA VAL A 183 -0.17 20.11 38.24
C VAL A 183 0.26 20.43 36.81
N VAL A 184 0.92 19.44 36.17
CA VAL A 184 1.25 19.48 34.75
C VAL A 184 0.07 18.91 33.97
N LEU A 185 -0.53 19.74 33.09
CA LEU A 185 -1.55 19.26 32.16
C LEU A 185 -0.92 18.17 31.27
N PRO A 186 -1.54 16.98 31.15
CA PRO A 186 -1.06 15.98 30.20
C PRO A 186 -1.04 16.60 28.80
N ALA A 187 0.11 16.50 28.12
CA ALA A 187 0.23 16.94 26.73
C ALA A 187 -0.89 16.29 25.90
N ALA A 188 -1.37 16.99 24.87
CA ALA A 188 -2.31 16.36 23.94
C ALA A 188 -1.62 15.12 23.32
N PRO A 189 -2.35 14.01 23.09
CA PRO A 189 -1.82 12.90 22.30
C PRO A 189 -1.53 13.32 20.86
#